data_AF-A0ABC8RFN3-F1
#
_entry.id   AF-A0ABC8RFN3-F1
#
_cell.length_a   1.000
_cell.length_b   1.000
_cell.length_c   1.000
_cell.angle_alpha   90.00
_cell.angle_beta   90.00
_cell.angle_gamma   90.00
#
_symmetry.space_group_name_H-M   'P 1'
#
loop_
_entity.id
_entity.type
_entity.pdbx_description
1 polymer ?
#
loop_
_entity_poly.entity_id
_entity_poly.type
_entity_poly.pdbx_seq_one_letter_code
_entity_poly.pdbx_strand_id
1 'polypeptide(L)'
;MKVLSTIRMDGTFNQLAPLHRLKGRRELYSFDLKSAQVEEGLLPVDLSGSLLASLFGDSLAMYLSGAWCFLMTMVGFRSPDRLPSRLKARVYRFTRGPLFPALGYYSSWPVFTLTHHALVWLAAYEVYPGQRFEDYAILGDDIVIADKKVALEYQRIMEEAQGVISKEKSLVSSKGACEFAKRFIITTGQIGQIVVLFPCRVLKYVLFMGYRVFSKVRVGVNCSFFDSLSPRWKRHWLTLYSGSGICPLPFKLWLAFPERGILTCYEEGAVRAFILERVAPRDLDEESFSQLRLFWINDEEMMLERLLQSYLKLHLEYLHWYAKVILDFSISLEDLMKPPIAPRRIVRVSDESTLKRYGLAFKAWDFVRNLKPILALDAGPTRGFILL
;
A
#
# COMPACT_ATOMS: atom_id res chain seq x y z
N MET A 1 -26.40 -1.80 6.38
CA MET A 1 -25.11 -2.04 7.08
C MET A 1 -25.28 -2.41 8.56
N LYS A 2 -26.19 -1.79 9.35
CA LYS A 2 -26.34 -2.10 10.80
C LYS A 2 -26.52 -3.59 11.13
N VAL A 3 -27.12 -4.39 10.26
CA VAL A 3 -27.25 -5.84 10.49
C VAL A 3 -25.91 -6.54 10.68
N LEU A 4 -24.84 -6.09 10.00
CA LEU A 4 -23.51 -6.70 10.15
C LEU A 4 -22.90 -6.45 11.53
N SER A 5 -23.27 -5.36 12.22
CA SER A 5 -22.77 -5.11 13.58
C SER A 5 -23.32 -6.10 14.61
N THR A 6 -24.33 -6.90 14.29
CA THR A 6 -24.84 -7.96 15.19
C THR A 6 -24.02 -9.25 15.10
N ILE A 7 -23.24 -9.41 14.02
CA ILE A 7 -22.40 -10.59 13.78
C ILE A 7 -21.03 -10.33 14.39
N ARG A 8 -20.69 -11.06 15.46
CA ARG A 8 -19.39 -10.92 16.17
C ARG A 8 -18.17 -11.26 15.31
N MET A 9 -18.39 -12.03 14.24
CA MET A 9 -17.38 -12.49 13.27
C MET A 9 -17.11 -11.47 12.15
N ASP A 10 -17.91 -10.42 12.08
CA ASP A 10 -17.79 -9.40 11.05
C ASP A 10 -16.82 -8.28 11.46
N GLY A 11 -15.97 -7.87 10.52
CA GLY A 11 -14.96 -6.83 10.69
C GLY A 11 -15.38 -5.44 10.20
N THR A 12 -16.59 -5.27 9.65
CA THR A 12 -17.05 -4.02 8.99
C THR A 12 -16.84 -2.80 9.87
N PHE A 13 -17.32 -2.89 11.10
CA PHE A 13 -17.32 -1.78 12.06
C PHE A 13 -16.07 -1.78 12.94
N ASN A 14 -15.43 -2.95 13.10
CA ASN A 14 -14.20 -3.09 13.87
C ASN A 14 -13.37 -4.25 13.31
N GLN A 15 -12.37 -3.93 12.50
CA GLN A 15 -11.52 -4.93 11.84
C GLN A 15 -10.69 -5.78 12.83
N LEU A 16 -10.43 -5.26 14.03
CA LEU A 16 -9.62 -5.94 15.03
C LEU A 16 -10.44 -6.89 15.91
N ALA A 17 -11.70 -6.56 16.19
CA ALA A 17 -12.57 -7.34 17.07
C ALA A 17 -12.70 -8.83 16.68
N PRO A 18 -13.02 -9.18 15.42
CA PRO A 18 -13.15 -10.59 15.05
C PRO A 18 -11.81 -11.30 15.01
N LEU A 19 -10.73 -10.57 14.70
CA LEU A 19 -9.39 -11.10 14.63
C LEU A 19 -8.82 -11.40 16.04
N HIS A 20 -9.10 -10.55 17.03
CA HIS A 20 -8.70 -10.78 18.42
C HIS A 20 -9.32 -12.04 19.02
N ARG A 21 -10.54 -12.42 18.60
CA ARG A 21 -11.19 -13.67 19.02
C ARG A 21 -10.44 -14.92 18.57
N LEU A 22 -9.72 -14.83 17.45
CA LEU A 22 -8.93 -15.94 16.90
C LEU A 22 -7.52 -16.03 17.53
N LYS A 23 -7.15 -15.12 18.45
CA LYS A 23 -5.85 -15.12 19.10
C LYS A 23 -5.67 -16.40 19.93
N GLY A 24 -4.54 -17.08 19.72
CA GLY A 24 -4.22 -18.34 20.41
C GLY A 24 -4.63 -19.61 19.66
N ARG A 25 -5.42 -19.48 18.58
CA ARG A 25 -5.68 -20.59 17.64
C ARG A 25 -4.41 -20.90 16.85
N ARG A 26 -4.13 -22.20 16.65
CA ARG A 26 -2.90 -22.68 15.98
C ARG A 26 -3.10 -22.88 14.49
N GLU A 27 -4.22 -23.45 14.07
CA GLU A 27 -4.53 -23.65 12.66
C GLU A 27 -5.40 -22.48 12.18
N LEU A 28 -4.86 -21.67 11.28
CA LEU A 28 -5.53 -20.52 10.70
C LEU A 28 -5.42 -20.58 9.18
N TYR A 29 -6.55 -20.33 8.52
CA TYR A 29 -6.73 -20.40 7.08
C TYR A 29 -7.24 -19.03 6.61
N SER A 30 -6.32 -18.17 6.16
CA SER A 30 -6.65 -16.94 5.45
C SER A 30 -6.84 -17.24 3.97
N PHE A 31 -8.05 -17.07 3.45
CA PHE A 31 -8.32 -17.24 2.02
C PHE A 31 -8.48 -15.88 1.34
N ASP A 32 -7.79 -15.71 0.20
CA ASP A 32 -7.90 -14.54 -0.68
C ASP A 32 -8.78 -14.91 -1.87
N LEU A 33 -9.92 -14.23 -2.01
CA LEU A 33 -10.81 -14.41 -3.16
C LEU A 33 -10.24 -13.65 -4.36
N LYS A 34 -10.19 -14.28 -5.54
CA LYS A 34 -9.75 -13.57 -6.75
C LYS A 34 -10.75 -12.46 -7.08
N SER A 35 -10.22 -11.24 -7.26
CA SER A 35 -11.00 -10.08 -7.70
C SER A 35 -11.72 -10.34 -9.03
N ALA A 36 -12.91 -9.77 -9.15
CA ALA A 36 -13.88 -9.75 -10.25
C ALA A 36 -13.40 -9.26 -11.64
N GLN A 37 -12.11 -9.31 -11.94
CA GLN A 37 -11.55 -8.91 -13.25
C GLN A 37 -11.47 -10.07 -14.25
N VAL A 38 -11.70 -11.30 -13.78
CA VAL A 38 -11.67 -12.51 -14.62
C VAL A 38 -13.08 -13.07 -14.71
N GLU A 39 -13.48 -13.46 -15.92
CA GLU A 39 -14.80 -13.94 -16.33
C GLU A 39 -15.34 -15.15 -15.52
N GLU A 40 -14.47 -15.77 -14.71
CA GLU A 40 -14.67 -17.00 -13.92
C GLU A 40 -14.73 -16.77 -12.40
N GLY A 41 -14.48 -15.55 -11.89
CA GLY A 41 -14.27 -15.29 -10.45
C GLY A 41 -15.47 -14.75 -9.67
N LEU A 42 -16.70 -15.00 -10.11
CA LEU A 42 -17.89 -14.31 -9.63
C LEU A 42 -18.87 -15.28 -8.99
N LEU A 43 -19.16 -15.11 -7.69
CA LEU A 43 -20.31 -15.74 -7.07
C LEU A 43 -21.58 -15.31 -7.83
N PRO A 44 -22.45 -16.25 -8.25
CA PRO A 44 -23.67 -15.95 -8.97
C PRO A 44 -24.56 -14.96 -8.21
N VAL A 45 -25.16 -14.01 -8.92
CA VAL A 45 -26.12 -13.05 -8.34
C VAL A 45 -27.29 -13.76 -7.67
N ASP A 46 -27.67 -14.93 -8.19
CA ASP A 46 -28.73 -15.79 -7.67
C ASP A 46 -28.45 -16.23 -6.23
N LEU A 47 -27.18 -16.37 -5.83
CA LEU A 47 -26.80 -16.72 -4.46
C LEU A 47 -27.16 -15.59 -3.49
N SER A 48 -26.82 -14.33 -3.81
CA SER A 48 -27.25 -13.18 -2.99
C SER A 48 -28.75 -12.95 -3.05
N GLY A 49 -29.38 -13.16 -4.21
CA GLY A 49 -30.83 -13.04 -4.36
C GLY A 49 -31.56 -14.05 -3.49
N SER A 50 -31.10 -15.30 -3.46
CA SER A 50 -31.63 -16.37 -2.62
C SER A 50 -31.40 -16.11 -1.13
N LEU A 51 -30.22 -15.59 -0.76
CA LEU A 51 -29.98 -15.18 0.62
C LEU A 51 -30.94 -14.07 1.04
N LEU A 52 -31.06 -12.99 0.23
CA LEU A 52 -31.98 -11.91 0.50
C LEU A 52 -33.41 -12.43 0.63
N ALA A 53 -33.83 -13.30 -0.27
CA ALA A 53 -35.11 -13.97 -0.21
C ALA A 53 -35.33 -14.69 1.13
N SER A 54 -34.35 -15.48 1.58
CA SER A 54 -34.43 -16.21 2.85
C SER A 54 -34.54 -15.31 4.09
N LEU A 55 -33.99 -14.09 4.03
CA LEU A 55 -34.03 -13.13 5.16
C LEU A 55 -35.40 -12.46 5.33
N PHE A 56 -36.17 -12.31 4.24
CA PHE A 56 -37.47 -11.62 4.25
C PHE A 56 -38.67 -12.58 4.14
N GLY A 57 -38.42 -13.88 4.11
CA GLY A 57 -39.44 -14.93 4.09
C GLY A 57 -40.09 -15.16 2.73
N ASP A 58 -40.80 -16.29 2.60
CA ASP A 58 -41.26 -16.85 1.32
C ASP A 58 -42.19 -15.92 0.53
N SER A 59 -43.00 -15.10 1.23
CA SER A 59 -43.96 -14.19 0.58
C SER A 59 -43.31 -13.07 -0.25
N LEU A 60 -42.11 -12.63 0.14
CA LEU A 60 -41.37 -11.56 -0.55
C LEU A 60 -40.12 -12.07 -1.25
N ALA A 61 -39.75 -13.33 -1.02
CA ALA A 61 -38.56 -14.00 -1.55
C ALA A 61 -38.39 -13.82 -3.06
N MET A 62 -39.42 -14.20 -3.84
CA MET A 62 -39.36 -14.16 -5.29
C MET A 62 -39.22 -12.72 -5.83
N TYR A 63 -39.96 -11.77 -5.25
CA TYR A 63 -39.91 -10.36 -5.65
C TYR A 63 -38.57 -9.70 -5.33
N LEU A 64 -38.02 -9.95 -4.13
CA LEU A 64 -36.76 -9.37 -3.70
C LEU A 64 -35.56 -9.97 -4.43
N SER A 65 -35.54 -11.30 -4.62
CA SER A 65 -34.50 -11.96 -5.42
C SER A 65 -34.53 -11.48 -6.86
N GLY A 66 -35.72 -11.45 -7.49
CA GLY A 66 -35.89 -10.96 -8.86
C GLY A 66 -35.50 -9.49 -9.01
N ALA A 67 -35.94 -8.61 -8.11
CA ALA A 67 -35.59 -7.20 -8.12
C ALA A 67 -34.08 -6.98 -7.90
N TRP A 68 -33.45 -7.76 -7.01
CA TRP A 68 -32.01 -7.70 -6.79
C TRP A 68 -31.22 -8.15 -8.02
N CYS A 69 -31.56 -9.31 -8.60
CA CYS A 69 -30.94 -9.79 -9.82
C CYS A 69 -31.11 -8.79 -10.97
N PHE A 70 -32.30 -8.20 -11.11
CA PHE A 70 -32.57 -7.17 -12.10
C PHE A 70 -31.70 -5.92 -11.88
N LEU A 71 -31.63 -5.40 -10.66
CA LEU A 71 -30.80 -4.23 -10.33
C LEU A 71 -29.31 -4.47 -10.64
N MET A 72 -28.81 -5.67 -10.35
CA MET A 72 -27.40 -6.01 -10.51
C MET A 72 -26.99 -6.35 -11.95
N THR A 73 -27.92 -6.76 -12.81
CA THR A 73 -27.63 -7.21 -14.19
C THR A 73 -28.16 -6.27 -15.27
N MET A 74 -29.33 -5.66 -15.06
CA MET A 74 -30.03 -4.89 -16.09
C MET A 74 -29.74 -3.39 -16.04
N VAL A 75 -29.01 -2.91 -15.02
CA VAL A 75 -28.60 -1.51 -14.96
C VAL A 75 -27.39 -1.27 -15.86
N GLY A 76 -27.56 -0.34 -16.82
CA GLY A 76 -26.51 0.05 -17.76
C GLY A 76 -25.57 1.10 -17.18
N PHE A 77 -24.27 0.82 -17.22
CA PHE A 77 -23.22 1.75 -16.83
C PHE A 77 -22.63 2.43 -18.06
N ARG A 78 -22.52 3.75 -18.00
CA ARG A 78 -21.93 4.55 -19.07
C ARG A 78 -20.40 4.46 -19.01
N SER A 79 -19.73 4.37 -20.16
CA SER A 79 -18.27 4.41 -20.22
C SER A 79 -17.72 5.72 -19.63
N PRO A 80 -16.59 5.66 -18.89
CA PRO A 80 -15.97 6.83 -18.28
C PRO A 80 -15.26 7.74 -19.30
N ASP A 81 -15.25 7.36 -20.58
CA ASP A 81 -14.52 8.08 -21.64
C ASP A 81 -15.09 9.49 -21.84
N ARG A 82 -14.20 10.49 -21.85
CA ARG A 82 -14.54 11.88 -22.22
C ARG A 82 -14.73 11.95 -23.74
N LEU A 83 -15.88 11.49 -24.21
CA LEU A 83 -16.25 11.59 -25.61
C LEU A 83 -16.82 12.98 -25.93
N PRO A 84 -16.53 13.54 -27.12
CA PRO A 84 -16.99 14.88 -27.53
C PRO A 84 -18.51 15.01 -27.68
N SER A 85 -19.25 13.89 -27.72
CA SER A 85 -20.72 13.90 -27.72
C SER A 85 -21.27 12.89 -26.72
N ARG A 86 -22.29 13.31 -25.97
CA ARG A 86 -22.93 12.45 -24.96
C ARG A 86 -23.62 11.22 -25.57
N LEU A 87 -23.99 11.27 -26.85
CA LEU A 87 -24.69 10.21 -27.58
C LEU A 87 -23.77 9.09 -28.07
N LYS A 88 -22.44 9.28 -28.01
CA LYS A 88 -21.45 8.28 -28.45
C LYS A 88 -20.95 7.38 -27.32
N ALA A 89 -21.43 7.58 -26.09
CA ALA A 89 -20.96 6.80 -24.95
C ALA A 89 -21.41 5.34 -25.06
N ARG A 90 -20.47 4.42 -24.82
CA ARG A 90 -20.76 3.00 -24.75
C ARG A 90 -21.49 2.72 -23.43
N VAL A 91 -22.50 1.86 -23.49
CA VAL A 91 -23.22 1.37 -22.31
C VAL A 91 -22.81 -0.07 -22.07
N TYR A 92 -22.34 -0.34 -20.86
CA TYR A 92 -21.99 -1.67 -20.39
C TYR A 92 -23.10 -2.19 -19.50
N ARG A 93 -23.44 -3.47 -19.65
CA ARG A 93 -24.31 -4.20 -18.72
C ARG A 93 -23.53 -5.40 -18.22
N PHE A 94 -23.72 -5.73 -16.96
CA PHE A 94 -23.15 -6.94 -16.40
C PHE A 94 -24.04 -8.12 -16.76
N THR A 95 -23.52 -9.02 -17.60
CA THR A 95 -24.23 -10.26 -17.98
C THR A 95 -24.17 -11.33 -16.88
N ARG A 96 -23.14 -11.27 -16.03
CA ARG A 96 -23.01 -12.05 -14.80
C ARG A 96 -22.93 -11.03 -13.67
N GLY A 97 -24.01 -10.86 -12.91
CA GLY A 97 -24.12 -9.81 -11.89
C GLY A 97 -22.99 -9.97 -10.87
N PRO A 98 -21.96 -9.10 -10.86
CA PRO A 98 -20.85 -9.30 -9.96
C PRO A 98 -21.33 -8.99 -8.55
N LEU A 99 -21.18 -9.96 -7.64
CA LEU A 99 -21.41 -9.78 -6.20
C LEU A 99 -20.48 -8.70 -5.60
N PHE A 100 -19.35 -8.45 -6.27
CA PHE A 100 -18.31 -7.50 -5.85
C PHE A 100 -18.77 -6.03 -6.03
N PRO A 101 -18.28 -5.06 -5.23
CA PRO A 101 -18.65 -3.63 -5.28
C PRO A 101 -18.33 -2.87 -6.60
N ALA A 102 -18.24 -3.55 -7.73
CA ALA A 102 -18.01 -2.97 -9.05
C ALA A 102 -19.15 -2.03 -9.52
N LEU A 103 -20.35 -2.08 -8.93
CA LEU A 103 -21.50 -1.27 -9.36
C LEU A 103 -21.68 0.06 -8.61
N GLY A 104 -20.90 0.35 -7.56
CA GLY A 104 -21.09 1.58 -6.76
C GLY A 104 -22.42 1.63 -5.97
N TYR A 105 -23.21 0.56 -5.97
CA TYR A 105 -24.34 0.42 -5.06
C TYR A 105 -23.84 0.19 -3.63
N TYR A 106 -24.16 1.13 -2.74
CA TYR A 106 -23.81 1.04 -1.31
C TYR A 106 -24.40 -0.22 -0.62
N SER A 107 -25.44 -0.83 -1.19
CA SER A 107 -26.06 -2.06 -0.71
C SER A 107 -25.36 -3.34 -1.19
N SER A 108 -24.54 -3.31 -2.24
CA SER A 108 -23.86 -4.51 -2.77
C SER A 108 -22.88 -5.10 -1.77
N TRP A 109 -22.05 -4.25 -1.15
CA TRP A 109 -21.07 -4.65 -0.16
C TRP A 109 -21.66 -5.38 1.07
N PRO A 110 -22.71 -4.85 1.76
CA PRO A 110 -23.26 -5.55 2.91
C PRO A 110 -23.99 -6.85 2.53
N VAL A 111 -24.62 -6.92 1.35
CA VAL A 111 -25.25 -8.15 0.88
C VAL A 111 -24.19 -9.21 0.56
N PHE A 112 -23.11 -8.83 -0.13
CA PHE A 112 -21.96 -9.68 -0.36
C PHE A 112 -21.40 -10.26 0.94
N THR A 113 -21.17 -9.39 1.93
CA THR A 113 -20.59 -9.78 3.22
C THR A 113 -21.51 -10.76 3.96
N LEU A 114 -22.83 -10.52 3.95
CA LEU A 114 -23.82 -11.47 4.50
C LEU A 114 -23.80 -12.82 3.78
N THR A 115 -23.73 -12.83 2.44
CA THR A 115 -23.60 -14.07 1.67
C THR A 115 -22.33 -14.82 2.01
N HIS A 116 -21.22 -14.10 2.20
CA HIS A 116 -19.96 -14.69 2.60
C HIS A 116 -20.05 -15.35 3.99
N HIS A 117 -20.70 -14.69 4.96
CA HIS A 117 -21.01 -15.29 6.26
C HIS A 117 -21.87 -16.54 6.14
N ALA A 118 -22.91 -16.52 5.31
CA ALA A 118 -23.82 -17.65 5.11
C ALA A 118 -23.10 -18.88 4.52
N LEU A 119 -22.15 -18.69 3.60
CA LEU A 119 -21.33 -19.77 3.04
C LEU A 119 -20.46 -20.44 4.10
N VAL A 120 -19.86 -19.66 5.02
CA VAL A 120 -19.10 -20.24 6.15
C VAL A 120 -20.02 -20.99 7.11
N TRP A 121 -21.22 -20.47 7.37
CA TRP A 121 -22.19 -21.17 8.20
C TRP A 121 -22.68 -22.46 7.58
N LEU A 122 -22.87 -22.50 6.25
CA LEU A 122 -23.18 -23.72 5.52
C LEU A 122 -22.04 -24.74 5.65
N ALA A 123 -20.80 -24.32 5.40
CA ALA A 123 -19.62 -25.17 5.57
C ALA A 123 -19.52 -25.74 7.00
N ALA A 124 -19.75 -24.89 7.99
CA ALA A 124 -19.71 -25.30 9.38
C ALA A 124 -20.88 -26.23 9.76
N TYR A 125 -22.05 -26.04 9.16
CA TYR A 125 -23.21 -26.90 9.39
C TYR A 125 -22.99 -28.30 8.80
N GLU A 126 -22.35 -28.42 7.64
CA GLU A 126 -22.02 -29.72 7.05
C GLU A 126 -20.97 -30.49 7.88
N VAL A 127 -20.02 -29.79 8.48
CA VAL A 127 -18.99 -30.40 9.34
C VAL A 127 -19.50 -30.69 10.76
N TYR A 128 -20.28 -29.76 11.33
CA TYR A 128 -20.78 -29.78 12.70
C TYR A 128 -22.27 -29.43 12.76
N PRO A 129 -23.17 -30.34 12.34
CA PRO A 129 -24.61 -30.06 12.31
C PRO A 129 -25.15 -29.62 13.67
N GLY A 130 -25.99 -28.58 13.67
CA GLY A 130 -26.64 -28.05 14.87
C GLY A 130 -25.76 -27.22 15.81
N GLN A 131 -24.48 -27.00 15.48
CA GLN A 131 -23.58 -26.16 16.28
C GLN A 131 -23.39 -24.79 15.65
N ARG A 132 -23.41 -23.75 16.49
CA ARG A 132 -23.10 -22.39 16.06
C ARG A 132 -21.57 -22.24 15.95
N PHE A 133 -21.08 -22.10 14.73
CA PHE A 133 -19.67 -21.89 14.48
C PHE A 133 -19.28 -20.41 14.57
N GLU A 134 -18.33 -20.12 15.46
CA GLU A 134 -17.83 -18.77 15.70
C GLU A 134 -16.33 -18.65 15.46
N ASP A 135 -15.61 -19.72 15.13
CA ASP A 135 -14.15 -19.68 14.98
C ASP A 135 -13.69 -19.17 13.60
N TYR A 136 -14.20 -18.00 13.21
CA TYR A 136 -13.80 -17.30 11.99
C TYR A 136 -13.93 -15.77 12.08
N ALA A 137 -13.37 -15.08 11.08
CA ALA A 137 -13.45 -13.64 10.86
C ALA A 137 -13.68 -13.34 9.37
N ILE A 138 -14.56 -12.38 9.05
CA ILE A 138 -14.83 -11.91 7.68
C ILE A 138 -14.80 -10.38 7.64
N LEU A 139 -14.25 -9.81 6.55
CA LEU A 139 -14.40 -8.40 6.19
C LEU A 139 -14.55 -8.31 4.67
N GLY A 140 -15.78 -8.19 4.18
CA GLY A 140 -16.01 -8.24 2.75
C GLY A 140 -15.47 -9.56 2.19
N ASP A 141 -14.52 -9.49 1.26
CA ASP A 141 -13.87 -10.63 0.61
C ASP A 141 -12.76 -11.28 1.45
N ASP A 142 -12.20 -10.57 2.44
CA ASP A 142 -11.20 -11.12 3.35
C ASP A 142 -11.84 -12.10 4.35
N ILE A 143 -11.25 -13.28 4.51
CA ILE A 143 -11.72 -14.30 5.45
C ILE A 143 -10.58 -15.02 6.14
N VAL A 144 -10.75 -15.30 7.44
CA VAL A 144 -9.90 -16.21 8.22
C VAL A 144 -10.78 -17.25 8.92
N ILE A 145 -10.49 -18.53 8.72
CA ILE A 145 -11.14 -19.65 9.41
C ILE A 145 -10.13 -20.34 10.33
N ALA A 146 -10.51 -20.60 11.58
CA ALA A 146 -9.64 -21.19 12.60
C ALA A 146 -9.96 -22.66 12.92
N ASP A 147 -10.58 -23.36 11.96
CA ASP A 147 -10.86 -24.79 12.00
C ASP A 147 -10.54 -25.40 10.63
N LYS A 148 -9.73 -26.45 10.61
CA LYS A 148 -9.28 -27.12 9.38
C LYS A 148 -10.42 -27.77 8.61
N LYS A 149 -11.36 -28.44 9.28
CA LYS A 149 -12.45 -29.15 8.62
C LYS A 149 -13.39 -28.15 7.96
N VAL A 150 -13.76 -27.09 8.68
CA VAL A 150 -14.62 -26.02 8.15
C VAL A 150 -13.92 -25.28 7.00
N ALA A 151 -12.61 -25.06 7.09
CA ALA A 151 -11.86 -24.40 6.02
C ALA A 151 -11.83 -25.22 4.72
N LEU A 152 -11.67 -26.55 4.81
CA LEU A 152 -11.71 -27.43 3.64
C LEU A 152 -13.11 -27.51 3.03
N GLU A 153 -14.13 -27.59 3.88
CA GLU A 153 -15.53 -27.61 3.42
C GLU A 153 -15.92 -26.30 2.74
N TYR A 154 -15.52 -25.17 3.32
CA TYR A 154 -15.70 -23.85 2.72
C TYR A 154 -15.02 -23.76 1.34
N GLN A 155 -13.84 -24.34 1.14
CA GLN A 155 -13.20 -24.37 -0.17
C GLN A 155 -14.02 -25.15 -1.20
N ARG A 156 -14.59 -26.30 -0.82
CA ARG A 156 -15.47 -27.10 -1.70
C ARG A 156 -16.72 -26.30 -2.09
N ILE A 157 -17.40 -25.73 -1.12
CA ILE A 157 -18.61 -24.92 -1.35
C ILE A 157 -18.29 -23.70 -2.22
N MET A 158 -17.16 -23.04 -2.01
CA MET A 158 -16.73 -21.92 -2.86
C MET A 158 -16.48 -22.36 -4.30
N GLU A 159 -15.84 -23.52 -4.52
CA GLU A 159 -15.63 -24.06 -5.86
C GLU A 159 -16.95 -24.38 -6.57
N GLU A 160 -17.93 -24.98 -5.86
CA GLU A 160 -19.28 -25.24 -6.38
C GLU A 160 -20.05 -23.96 -6.68
N ALA A 161 -19.89 -22.94 -5.84
CA ALA A 161 -20.46 -21.62 -6.03
C ALA A 161 -19.72 -20.77 -7.07
N GLN A 162 -18.74 -21.33 -7.81
CA GLN A 162 -17.92 -20.63 -8.81
C GLN A 162 -17.08 -19.47 -8.22
N GLY A 163 -16.86 -19.50 -6.90
CA GLY A 163 -15.95 -18.60 -6.18
C GLY A 163 -14.51 -19.08 -6.29
N VAL A 164 -13.66 -18.30 -6.96
CA VAL A 164 -12.26 -18.68 -7.16
C VAL A 164 -11.39 -18.19 -6.00
N ILE A 165 -10.87 -19.12 -5.21
CA ILE A 165 -9.87 -18.83 -4.16
C ILE A 165 -8.47 -18.81 -4.76
N SER A 166 -7.75 -17.71 -4.55
CA SER A 166 -6.35 -17.55 -4.94
C SER A 166 -5.43 -18.31 -3.98
N LYS A 167 -5.09 -19.56 -4.33
CA LYS A 167 -4.14 -20.38 -3.55
C LYS A 167 -2.77 -19.72 -3.36
N GLU A 168 -2.33 -18.88 -4.32
CA GLU A 168 -1.04 -18.19 -4.26
C GLU A 168 -1.01 -17.01 -3.28
N LYS A 169 -2.17 -16.39 -3.01
CA LYS A 169 -2.31 -15.27 -2.09
C LYS A 169 -2.87 -15.66 -0.73
N SER A 170 -3.54 -16.81 -0.66
CA SER A 170 -4.04 -17.38 0.58
C SER A 170 -2.90 -17.82 1.50
N LEU A 171 -3.08 -17.67 2.82
CA LEU A 171 -2.11 -18.04 3.84
C LEU A 171 -2.70 -19.11 4.75
N VAL A 172 -2.11 -20.31 4.72
CA VAL A 172 -2.45 -21.41 5.63
C VAL A 172 -1.32 -21.61 6.61
N SER A 173 -1.63 -21.56 7.90
CA SER A 173 -0.63 -21.67 8.96
C SER A 173 -1.08 -22.63 10.03
N SER A 174 -0.21 -23.57 10.40
CA SER A 174 -0.33 -24.44 11.58
C SER A 174 0.31 -23.85 12.85
N LYS A 175 0.87 -22.64 12.76
CA LYS A 175 1.59 -21.96 13.85
C LYS A 175 0.90 -20.68 14.32
N GLY A 176 -0.38 -20.50 14.04
CA GLY A 176 -1.18 -19.35 14.47
C GLY A 176 -0.79 -18.02 13.82
N ALA A 177 -0.26 -18.05 12.60
CA ALA A 177 -0.13 -16.87 11.76
C ALA A 177 -1.34 -16.70 10.84
N CYS A 178 -1.82 -15.48 10.63
CA CYS A 178 -2.86 -15.18 9.65
C CYS A 178 -2.72 -13.77 9.10
N GLU A 179 -3.33 -13.55 7.95
CA GLU A 179 -3.51 -12.24 7.32
C GLU A 179 -5.01 -11.93 7.27
N PHE A 180 -5.38 -10.70 7.62
CA PHE A 180 -6.76 -10.21 7.57
C PHE A 180 -6.77 -8.69 7.42
N ALA A 181 -7.48 -8.16 6.41
CA ALA A 181 -7.59 -6.72 6.18
C ALA A 181 -6.21 -6.01 6.07
N LYS A 182 -5.23 -6.65 5.41
CA LYS A 182 -3.83 -6.21 5.27
C LYS A 182 -3.05 -6.15 6.58
N ARG A 183 -3.50 -6.86 7.62
CA ARG A 183 -2.82 -6.99 8.91
C ARG A 183 -2.35 -8.41 9.10
N PHE A 184 -1.14 -8.56 9.62
CA PHE A 184 -0.56 -9.87 9.92
C PHE A 184 -0.54 -10.11 11.43
N ILE A 185 -0.96 -11.31 11.83
CA ILE A 185 -0.80 -11.83 13.18
C ILE A 185 0.20 -12.98 13.13
N ILE A 186 1.12 -13.00 14.10
CA ILE A 186 2.01 -14.12 14.38
C ILE A 186 1.85 -14.48 15.87
N THR A 187 2.03 -15.75 16.21
CA THR A 187 1.73 -16.42 17.50
C THR A 187 2.22 -15.71 18.78
N THR A 188 3.12 -14.73 18.68
CA THR A 188 3.56 -13.88 19.80
C THR A 188 2.65 -12.68 20.08
N GLY A 189 1.50 -12.58 19.42
CA GLY A 189 0.49 -11.56 19.71
C GLY A 189 0.83 -10.15 19.21
N GLN A 190 1.84 -10.01 18.36
CA GLN A 190 2.10 -8.76 17.65
C GLN A 190 1.17 -8.65 16.44
N ILE A 191 0.34 -7.61 16.43
CA ILE A 191 -0.47 -7.20 15.29
C ILE A 191 0.37 -6.20 14.51
N GLY A 192 0.96 -6.64 13.40
CA GLY A 192 1.68 -5.76 12.49
C GLY A 192 0.77 -5.26 11.38
N GLN A 193 0.65 -3.95 11.22
CA GLN A 193 0.20 -3.38 9.94
C GLN A 193 1.39 -3.50 8.96
N ILE A 194 1.40 -4.54 8.13
CA ILE A 194 2.35 -4.60 7.02
C ILE A 194 1.58 -4.28 5.75
N VAL A 195 1.48 -2.99 5.43
CA VAL A 195 0.98 -2.54 4.13
C VAL A 195 2.07 -2.84 3.09
N VAL A 196 2.02 -4.02 2.47
CA VAL A 196 2.85 -4.33 1.28
C VAL A 196 1.96 -4.23 0.05
N LEU A 197 2.07 -3.12 -0.67
CA LEU A 197 1.72 -3.07 -2.08
C LEU A 197 2.86 -3.76 -2.87
N PHE A 198 2.53 -4.65 -3.81
CA PHE A 198 3.35 -5.34 -4.86
C PHE A 198 3.48 -6.90 -4.77
N PRO A 199 3.56 -7.61 -5.92
CA PRO A 199 2.97 -8.94 -6.13
C PRO A 199 3.75 -10.15 -5.57
N CYS A 200 2.99 -11.18 -5.20
CA CYS A 200 3.30 -12.32 -4.34
C CYS A 200 4.40 -13.32 -4.77
N ARG A 201 5.19 -13.10 -5.81
CA ARG A 201 6.34 -14.01 -6.11
C ARG A 201 7.61 -13.64 -5.35
N VAL A 202 7.73 -12.38 -4.94
CA VAL A 202 8.88 -11.88 -4.19
C VAL A 202 8.80 -12.29 -2.71
N LEU A 203 7.61 -12.44 -2.13
CA LEU A 203 7.43 -12.68 -0.69
C LEU A 203 7.91 -14.06 -0.23
N LYS A 204 7.80 -15.10 -1.07
CA LYS A 204 8.36 -16.42 -0.72
C LYS A 204 9.90 -16.38 -0.64
N TYR A 205 10.53 -15.61 -1.53
CA TYR A 205 11.98 -15.36 -1.49
C TYR A 205 12.38 -14.38 -0.37
N VAL A 206 11.58 -13.33 -0.11
CA VAL A 206 11.85 -12.31 0.91
C VAL A 206 11.56 -12.80 2.33
N LEU A 207 10.61 -13.71 2.56
CA LEU A 207 10.41 -14.34 3.87
C LEU A 207 11.42 -15.45 4.13
N PHE A 208 11.78 -16.25 3.11
CA PHE A 208 12.80 -17.29 3.27
C PHE A 208 14.22 -16.71 3.43
N MET A 209 14.53 -15.61 2.72
CA MET A 209 15.78 -14.86 2.92
C MET A 209 15.69 -13.93 4.13
N GLY A 210 14.53 -13.31 4.39
CA GLY A 210 14.30 -12.41 5.53
C GLY A 210 14.42 -13.11 6.86
N TYR A 211 13.90 -14.33 7.03
CA TYR A 211 14.13 -15.13 8.24
C TYR A 211 15.59 -15.57 8.39
N ARG A 212 16.31 -15.83 7.28
CA ARG A 212 17.76 -16.12 7.29
C ARG A 212 18.61 -14.87 7.57
N VAL A 213 18.11 -13.69 7.22
CA VAL A 213 18.73 -12.38 7.49
C VAL A 213 18.46 -11.97 8.94
N PHE A 214 17.22 -12.09 9.44
CA PHE A 214 16.88 -11.79 10.84
C PHE A 214 17.51 -12.77 11.83
N SER A 215 17.67 -14.05 11.49
CA SER A 215 18.39 -15.00 12.36
C SER A 215 19.91 -14.75 12.40
N LYS A 216 20.47 -14.08 11.39
CA LYS A 216 21.88 -13.67 11.36
C LYS A 216 22.12 -12.25 11.88
N VAL A 217 21.12 -11.37 11.91
CA VAL A 217 21.24 -9.99 12.45
C VAL A 217 21.38 -9.94 13.98
N ARG A 218 21.19 -11.07 14.69
CA ARG A 218 21.58 -11.21 16.10
C ARG A 218 23.08 -11.42 16.33
N VAL A 219 23.86 -11.63 15.28
CA VAL A 219 25.31 -11.80 15.34
C VAL A 219 25.93 -10.94 14.23
N GLY A 220 26.35 -9.72 14.57
CA GLY A 220 27.18 -8.81 13.75
C GLY A 220 26.90 -8.80 12.23
N VAL A 221 26.35 -7.69 11.71
CA VAL A 221 26.08 -7.48 10.27
C VAL A 221 27.28 -7.94 9.43
N ASN A 222 27.16 -9.11 8.81
CA ASN A 222 28.24 -9.69 8.03
C ASN A 222 28.21 -9.00 6.65
N CYS A 223 29.06 -7.97 6.46
CA CYS A 223 29.11 -7.14 5.25
C CYS A 223 29.21 -7.97 3.95
N SER A 224 29.85 -9.14 4.02
CA SER A 224 29.99 -10.11 2.92
C SER A 224 28.67 -10.54 2.27
N PHE A 225 27.57 -10.61 3.03
CA PHE A 225 26.26 -10.95 2.48
C PHE A 225 25.65 -9.78 1.71
N PHE A 226 25.77 -8.56 2.21
CA PHE A 226 25.27 -7.38 1.50
C PHE A 226 25.98 -7.21 0.16
N ASP A 227 27.28 -7.44 0.12
CA ASP A 227 28.09 -7.34 -1.10
C ASP A 227 27.64 -8.31 -2.20
N SER A 228 27.17 -9.51 -1.81
CA SER A 228 26.65 -10.52 -2.75
C SER A 228 25.31 -10.17 -3.40
N LEU A 229 24.61 -9.15 -2.90
CA LEU A 229 23.29 -8.76 -3.41
C LEU A 229 23.40 -7.94 -4.70
N SER A 230 22.46 -8.16 -5.63
CA SER A 230 22.35 -7.30 -6.80
C SER A 230 21.95 -5.87 -6.42
N PRO A 231 22.27 -4.84 -7.23
CA PRO A 231 21.97 -3.43 -6.91
C PRO A 231 20.50 -3.17 -6.56
N ARG A 232 19.57 -3.89 -7.23
CA ARG A 232 18.13 -3.82 -6.94
C ARG A 232 17.81 -4.28 -5.53
N TRP A 233 18.42 -5.39 -5.09
CA TRP A 233 18.21 -5.97 -3.76
C TRP A 233 18.89 -5.15 -2.66
N LYS A 234 20.06 -4.57 -2.93
CA LYS A 234 20.71 -3.61 -2.04
C LYS A 234 19.78 -2.44 -1.72
N ARG A 235 19.19 -1.81 -2.74
CA ARG A 235 18.22 -0.71 -2.57
C ARG A 235 16.99 -1.11 -1.78
N HIS A 236 16.41 -2.28 -2.07
CA HIS A 236 15.26 -2.77 -1.31
C HIS A 236 15.61 -3.00 0.17
N TRP A 237 16.77 -3.59 0.44
CA TRP A 237 17.23 -3.80 1.81
C TRP A 237 17.46 -2.48 2.55
N LEU A 238 18.04 -1.48 1.89
CA LEU A 238 18.21 -0.13 2.44
C LEU A 238 16.87 0.58 2.75
N THR A 239 15.79 0.29 2.01
CA THR A 239 14.46 0.87 2.34
C THR A 239 13.95 0.45 3.72
N LEU A 240 14.33 -0.75 4.19
CA LEU A 240 13.96 -1.27 5.52
C LEU A 240 14.54 -0.41 6.65
N TYR A 241 15.63 0.30 6.39
CA TYR A 241 16.33 1.16 7.34
C TYR A 241 16.11 2.66 7.08
N SER A 242 15.30 3.01 6.08
CA SER A 242 14.95 4.40 5.81
C SER A 242 14.04 4.98 6.91
N GLY A 243 13.80 6.29 6.93
CA GLY A 243 12.93 6.94 7.92
C GLY A 243 11.45 6.49 7.94
N SER A 244 10.99 5.62 7.02
CA SER A 244 9.70 4.89 7.11
C SER A 244 9.86 3.38 7.03
N GLY A 245 11.08 2.89 7.15
CA GLY A 245 11.37 1.48 7.19
C GLY A 245 10.98 0.84 8.52
N ILE A 246 11.25 -0.45 8.63
CA ILE A 246 10.99 -1.26 9.83
C ILE A 246 11.92 -0.84 10.98
N CYS A 247 13.16 -0.48 10.67
CA CYS A 247 14.16 -0.07 11.65
C CYS A 247 14.84 1.22 11.18
N PRO A 248 14.18 2.39 11.32
CA PRO A 248 14.69 3.63 10.76
C PRO A 248 16.02 4.04 11.38
N LEU A 249 17.02 4.26 10.53
CA LEU A 249 18.31 4.82 10.91
C LEU A 249 18.31 6.34 10.65
N PRO A 250 18.99 7.14 11.50
CA PRO A 250 19.33 8.52 11.16
C PRO A 250 20.00 8.60 9.79
N PHE A 251 19.68 9.59 8.98
CA PHE A 251 20.05 9.63 7.56
C PHE A 251 21.57 9.62 7.35
N LYS A 252 22.33 10.27 8.23
CA LYS A 252 23.80 10.22 8.22
C LYS A 252 24.34 8.79 8.36
N LEU A 253 23.77 8.02 9.29
CA LEU A 253 24.12 6.61 9.50
C LEU A 253 23.61 5.74 8.34
N TRP A 254 22.42 6.04 7.82
CA TRP A 254 21.84 5.34 6.67
C TRP A 254 22.71 5.45 5.40
N LEU A 255 23.32 6.62 5.16
CA LEU A 255 24.24 6.86 4.05
C LEU A 255 25.52 6.00 4.14
N ALA A 256 26.04 5.83 5.35
CA ALA A 256 27.24 5.05 5.63
C ALA A 256 26.96 3.53 5.69
N PHE A 257 25.77 3.14 6.13
CA PHE A 257 25.35 1.75 6.27
C PHE A 257 25.39 0.98 4.93
N PRO A 258 25.76 -0.32 4.91
CA PRO A 258 26.18 -1.16 6.05
C PRO A 258 27.69 -1.25 6.28
N GLU A 259 28.48 -0.76 5.33
CA GLU A 259 29.93 -0.97 5.27
C GLU A 259 30.71 0.09 6.05
N ARG A 260 30.18 1.31 6.14
CA ARG A 260 30.84 2.46 6.77
C ARG A 260 30.17 2.79 8.11
N GLY A 261 30.96 3.31 9.04
CA GLY A 261 30.49 3.76 10.34
C GLY A 261 29.85 5.15 10.27
N ILE A 262 30.60 6.18 10.68
CA ILE A 262 30.16 7.57 10.66
C ILE A 262 30.77 8.25 9.43
N LEU A 263 29.99 9.09 8.74
CA LEU A 263 30.51 9.93 7.66
C LEU A 263 31.57 10.89 8.21
N THR A 264 32.68 11.01 7.50
CA THR A 264 33.65 12.08 7.78
C THR A 264 33.03 13.45 7.50
N CYS A 265 33.57 14.50 8.12
CA CYS A 265 33.14 15.88 7.87
C CYS A 265 33.29 16.27 6.38
N TYR A 266 34.28 15.72 5.67
CA TYR A 266 34.42 15.91 4.23
C TYR A 266 33.30 15.21 3.43
N GLU A 267 33.04 13.93 3.70
CA GLU A 267 31.95 13.20 3.03
C GLU A 267 30.59 13.86 3.30
N GLU A 268 30.37 14.32 4.53
CA GLU A 268 29.16 15.06 4.89
C GLU A 268 29.02 16.35 4.06
N GLY A 269 30.10 17.14 3.94
CA GLY A 269 30.12 18.34 3.11
C GLY A 269 29.92 18.05 1.62
N ALA A 270 30.52 16.98 1.10
CA ALA A 270 30.35 16.54 -0.28
C ALA A 270 28.91 16.10 -0.57
N VAL A 271 28.31 15.33 0.34
CA VAL A 271 26.90 14.92 0.24
C VAL A 271 25.97 16.13 0.32
N ARG A 272 26.27 17.09 1.20
CA ARG A 272 25.51 18.35 1.28
C ARG A 272 25.52 19.07 -0.07
N ALA A 273 26.69 19.30 -0.65
CA ALA A 273 26.83 19.94 -1.95
C ALA A 273 26.07 19.17 -3.06
N PHE A 274 26.20 17.84 -3.06
CA PHE A 274 25.51 16.95 -4.00
C PHE A 274 23.98 17.05 -3.92
N ILE A 275 23.44 17.16 -2.70
CA ILE A 275 21.99 17.34 -2.47
C ILE A 275 21.57 18.73 -2.95
N LEU A 276 22.30 19.78 -2.56
CA LEU A 276 22.01 21.18 -2.91
C LEU A 276 21.95 21.41 -4.43
N GLU A 277 22.87 20.80 -5.18
CA GLU A 277 22.87 20.85 -6.65
C GLU A 277 21.58 20.25 -7.24
N ARG A 278 21.08 19.15 -6.66
CA ARG A 278 19.92 18.42 -7.17
C ARG A 278 18.58 18.99 -6.74
N VAL A 279 18.54 19.67 -5.59
CA VAL A 279 17.35 20.38 -5.11
C VAL A 279 17.33 21.84 -5.53
N ALA A 280 18.30 22.28 -6.33
CA ALA A 280 18.34 23.63 -6.87
C ALA A 280 17.00 24.00 -7.53
N PRO A 281 16.43 25.17 -7.20
CA PRO A 281 15.25 25.68 -7.85
C PRO A 281 15.58 25.84 -9.32
N ARG A 282 14.57 25.60 -10.15
CA ARG A 282 14.69 25.71 -11.59
C ARG A 282 13.57 26.58 -12.10
N ASP A 283 13.78 27.23 -13.22
CA ASP A 283 12.85 28.22 -13.76
C ASP A 283 11.48 27.63 -14.08
N LEU A 284 10.49 28.51 -14.12
CA LEU A 284 9.12 28.15 -14.51
C LEU A 284 9.07 27.79 -15.99
N ASP A 285 8.20 26.85 -16.35
CA ASP A 285 8.07 26.37 -17.73
C ASP A 285 7.31 27.41 -18.57
N GLU A 286 8.04 28.31 -19.25
CA GLU A 286 7.47 29.44 -19.99
C GLU A 286 6.38 29.04 -20.99
N GLU A 287 6.53 27.87 -21.63
CA GLU A 287 5.54 27.33 -22.58
C GLU A 287 4.20 27.04 -21.90
N SER A 288 4.23 26.39 -20.73
CA SER A 288 3.03 26.10 -19.94
C SER A 288 2.31 27.39 -19.53
N PHE A 289 3.06 28.44 -19.17
CA PHE A 289 2.49 29.73 -18.78
C PHE A 289 1.98 30.53 -19.99
N SER A 290 2.63 30.42 -21.13
CA SER A 290 2.20 31.05 -22.39
C SER A 290 0.87 30.48 -22.86
N GLN A 291 0.64 29.17 -22.69
CA GLN A 291 -0.65 28.54 -22.97
C GLN A 291 -1.80 29.12 -22.14
N LEU A 292 -1.57 29.46 -20.86
CA LEU A 292 -2.58 30.13 -20.04
C LEU A 292 -2.87 31.55 -20.53
N ARG A 293 -1.86 32.29 -21.02
CA ARG A 293 -2.03 33.65 -21.52
C ARG A 293 -2.87 33.72 -22.79
N LEU A 294 -2.80 32.72 -23.67
CA LEU A 294 -3.60 32.61 -24.92
C LEU A 294 -5.11 32.54 -24.69
N PHE A 295 -5.51 32.35 -23.46
CA PHE A 295 -6.77 31.80 -23.06
C PHE A 295 -7.55 32.94 -22.33
N TRP A 296 -6.82 34.01 -21.92
CA TRP A 296 -7.27 35.23 -21.25
C TRP A 296 -6.71 36.47 -21.99
N ILE A 297 -7.28 36.83 -23.15
CA ILE A 297 -6.68 37.81 -24.09
C ILE A 297 -7.09 39.27 -23.84
N ASN A 298 -8.30 39.57 -23.32
CA ASN A 298 -8.84 40.95 -23.47
C ASN A 298 -9.43 41.67 -22.26
N ASP A 299 -9.83 41.04 -21.15
CA ASP A 299 -10.36 41.78 -19.96
C ASP A 299 -10.26 41.02 -18.62
N GLU A 300 -9.59 39.85 -18.60
CA GLU A 300 -9.50 38.98 -17.43
C GLU A 300 -8.07 38.89 -16.84
N GLU A 301 -7.19 39.86 -17.12
CA GLU A 301 -5.82 39.89 -16.59
C GLU A 301 -5.79 39.81 -15.06
N MET A 302 -6.72 40.51 -14.37
CA MET A 302 -6.83 40.47 -12.91
C MET A 302 -7.17 39.06 -12.38
N MET A 303 -7.90 38.23 -13.15
CA MET A 303 -8.22 36.85 -12.77
C MET A 303 -7.04 35.92 -12.99
N LEU A 304 -6.29 36.12 -14.08
CA LEU A 304 -5.04 35.41 -14.34
C LEU A 304 -4.01 35.71 -13.26
N GLU A 305 -3.82 36.97 -12.88
CA GLU A 305 -2.91 37.39 -11.80
C GLU A 305 -3.26 36.72 -10.47
N ARG A 306 -4.55 36.71 -10.08
CA ARG A 306 -5.01 36.02 -8.86
C ARG A 306 -4.74 34.52 -8.88
N LEU A 307 -4.90 33.88 -10.04
CA LEU A 307 -4.62 32.46 -10.21
C LEU A 307 -3.12 32.15 -10.11
N LEU A 308 -2.28 33.01 -10.70
CA LEU A 308 -0.82 32.87 -10.67
C LEU A 308 -0.21 33.27 -9.32
N GLN A 309 -0.88 34.11 -8.52
CA GLN A 309 -0.40 34.57 -7.22
C GLN A 309 -0.04 33.40 -6.28
N SER A 310 -0.92 32.40 -6.18
CA SER A 310 -0.68 31.22 -5.32
C SER A 310 0.49 30.38 -5.82
N TYR A 311 0.68 30.34 -7.14
CA TYR A 311 1.77 29.61 -7.77
C TYR A 311 3.12 30.31 -7.55
N LEU A 312 3.17 31.61 -7.81
CA LEU A 312 4.34 32.45 -7.57
C LEU A 312 4.75 32.43 -6.11
N LYS A 313 3.78 32.46 -5.18
CA LYS A 313 4.04 32.33 -3.75
C LYS A 313 4.80 31.04 -3.42
N LEU A 314 4.35 29.88 -3.91
CA LEU A 314 5.04 28.61 -3.70
C LEU A 314 6.45 28.59 -4.30
N HIS A 315 6.62 29.20 -5.48
CA HIS A 315 7.94 29.31 -6.12
C HIS A 315 8.89 30.21 -5.32
N LEU A 316 8.41 31.36 -4.84
CA LEU A 316 9.17 32.29 -4.00
C LEU A 316 9.54 31.66 -2.65
N GLU A 317 8.63 30.90 -2.04
CA GLU A 317 8.91 30.14 -0.81
C GLU A 317 10.05 29.13 -1.02
N TYR A 318 10.08 28.45 -2.17
CA TYR A 318 11.18 27.54 -2.53
C TYR A 318 12.49 28.31 -2.73
N LEU A 319 12.48 29.40 -3.50
CA LEU A 319 13.66 30.23 -3.73
C LEU A 319 14.23 30.77 -2.41
N HIS A 320 13.37 31.27 -1.54
CA HIS A 320 13.74 31.75 -0.21
C HIS A 320 14.36 30.65 0.65
N TRP A 321 13.73 29.46 0.69
CA TRP A 321 14.27 28.30 1.37
C TRP A 321 15.66 27.94 0.84
N TYR A 322 15.83 27.89 -0.49
CA TYR A 322 17.10 27.50 -1.10
C TYR A 322 18.22 28.50 -0.78
N ALA A 323 17.92 29.81 -0.85
CA ALA A 323 18.85 30.86 -0.50
C ALA A 323 19.30 30.76 0.96
N LYS A 324 18.37 30.47 1.89
CA LYS A 324 18.69 30.26 3.31
C LYS A 324 19.60 29.06 3.50
N VAL A 325 19.30 27.96 2.84
CA VAL A 325 19.96 26.67 3.06
C VAL A 325 21.36 26.59 2.45
N ILE A 326 21.61 27.32 1.37
CA ILE A 326 22.97 27.46 0.81
C ILE A 326 23.93 28.09 1.83
N LEU A 327 23.46 29.08 2.59
CA LEU A 327 24.29 29.86 3.50
C LEU A 327 24.36 29.25 4.91
N ASP A 328 23.35 28.49 5.31
CA ASP A 328 23.24 27.93 6.67
C ASP A 328 23.70 26.47 6.75
N PHE A 329 24.97 26.27 7.10
CA PHE A 329 25.58 24.95 7.28
C PHE A 329 25.10 24.18 8.53
N SER A 330 24.36 24.83 9.44
CA SER A 330 23.83 24.16 10.64
C SER A 330 22.64 23.22 10.33
N ILE A 331 22.01 23.43 9.17
CA ILE A 331 20.86 22.64 8.72
C ILE A 331 21.29 21.19 8.45
N SER A 332 20.55 20.25 9.04
CA SER A 332 20.83 18.82 8.92
C SER A 332 20.61 18.31 7.48
N LEU A 333 21.35 17.25 7.09
CA LEU A 333 21.13 16.60 5.79
C LEU A 333 19.69 16.08 5.60
N GLU A 334 18.99 15.75 6.69
CA GLU A 334 17.60 15.27 6.66
C GLU A 334 16.62 16.36 6.26
N ASP A 335 16.88 17.59 6.71
CA ASP A 335 16.05 18.75 6.39
C ASP A 335 16.29 19.22 4.95
N LEU A 336 17.51 19.06 4.43
CA LEU A 336 17.81 19.29 3.00
C LEU A 336 17.01 18.38 2.06
N MET A 337 16.62 17.20 2.54
CA MET A 337 15.85 16.22 1.77
C MET A 337 14.36 16.56 1.69
N LYS A 338 13.90 17.62 2.39
CA LYS A 338 12.51 18.07 2.48
C LYS A 338 12.35 19.53 1.99
N PRO A 339 12.70 19.85 0.74
CA PRO A 339 12.43 21.19 0.21
C PRO A 339 10.93 21.48 0.11
N PRO A 340 10.52 22.75 0.12
CA PRO A 340 9.15 23.17 -0.17
C PRO A 340 8.65 22.62 -1.51
N ILE A 341 7.33 22.54 -1.68
CA ILE A 341 6.73 22.09 -2.94
C ILE A 341 6.53 23.30 -3.85
N ALA A 342 7.27 23.37 -4.96
CA ALA A 342 7.07 24.36 -6.01
C ALA A 342 6.79 23.67 -7.34
N PRO A 343 5.53 23.67 -7.83
CA PRO A 343 5.23 23.16 -9.15
C PRO A 343 5.99 23.98 -10.21
N ARG A 344 6.42 23.32 -11.30
CA ARG A 344 7.07 23.97 -12.47
C ARG A 344 6.16 24.08 -13.70
N ARG A 345 5.11 23.25 -13.72
CA ARG A 345 4.05 23.23 -14.74
C ARG A 345 2.71 23.46 -14.09
N ILE A 346 1.75 24.00 -14.84
CA ILE A 346 0.39 24.27 -14.36
C ILE A 346 -0.41 22.98 -14.21
N VAL A 347 -0.16 21.99 -15.06
CA VAL A 347 -0.82 20.68 -15.00
C VAL A 347 -0.07 19.76 -14.04
N ARG A 348 -0.75 19.29 -12.98
CA ARG A 348 -0.23 18.27 -12.07
C ARG A 348 -0.54 16.87 -12.59
N VAL A 349 0.48 16.02 -12.66
CA VAL A 349 0.35 14.60 -13.05
C VAL A 349 0.29 13.69 -11.81
N SER A 350 0.83 14.13 -10.68
CA SER A 350 0.87 13.36 -9.43
C SER A 350 0.88 14.26 -8.20
N ASP A 351 0.37 13.75 -7.08
CA ASP A 351 0.47 14.40 -5.77
C ASP A 351 1.89 14.24 -5.20
N GLU A 352 2.65 15.34 -5.17
CA GLU A 352 4.03 15.36 -4.67
C GLU A 352 4.12 15.47 -3.14
N SER A 353 3.01 15.65 -2.44
CA SER A 353 2.97 15.77 -0.96
C SER A 353 3.36 14.46 -0.24
N THR A 354 3.20 13.33 -0.91
CA THR A 354 3.42 11.98 -0.36
C THR A 354 4.70 11.31 -0.87
N LEU A 355 5.43 11.94 -1.79
CA LEU A 355 6.53 11.28 -2.49
C LEU A 355 7.85 11.44 -1.71
N LYS A 356 8.16 10.43 -0.88
CA LYS A 356 9.50 10.31 -0.30
C LYS A 356 10.53 10.23 -1.44
N ARG A 357 11.50 11.14 -1.44
CA ARG A 357 12.55 11.25 -2.48
C ARG A 357 13.62 10.16 -2.38
N TYR A 358 13.20 8.89 -2.36
CA TYR A 358 14.10 7.74 -2.33
C TYR A 358 15.10 7.75 -3.48
N GLY A 359 14.70 8.26 -4.65
CA GLY A 359 15.61 8.41 -5.78
C GLY A 359 16.81 9.31 -5.47
N LEU A 360 16.61 10.41 -4.74
CA LEU A 360 17.70 11.31 -4.32
C LEU A 360 18.52 10.67 -3.20
N ALA A 361 17.87 10.02 -2.24
CA ALA A 361 18.54 9.32 -1.14
C ALA A 361 19.48 8.20 -1.65
N PHE A 362 19.01 7.37 -2.58
CA PHE A 362 19.85 6.33 -3.19
C PHE A 362 21.00 6.91 -4.00
N LYS A 363 20.76 8.00 -4.74
CA LYS A 363 21.84 8.69 -5.47
C LYS A 363 22.89 9.25 -4.53
N ALA A 364 22.50 9.79 -3.37
CA ALA A 364 23.44 10.24 -2.35
C ALA A 364 24.21 9.07 -1.71
N TRP A 365 23.53 7.95 -1.45
CA TRP A 365 24.16 6.72 -0.94
C TRP A 365 25.19 6.14 -1.93
N ASP A 366 24.86 6.13 -3.23
CA ASP A 366 25.76 5.72 -4.31
C ASP A 366 26.93 6.72 -4.43
N PHE A 367 26.67 8.02 -4.27
CA PHE A 367 27.68 9.08 -4.34
C PHE A 367 28.76 8.92 -3.26
N VAL A 368 28.37 8.68 -2.00
CA VAL A 368 29.31 8.46 -0.88
C VAL A 368 30.31 7.34 -1.18
N ARG A 369 29.86 6.28 -1.84
CA ARG A 369 30.70 5.12 -2.19
C ARG A 369 31.66 5.36 -3.35
N ASN A 370 31.31 6.31 -4.21
CA ASN A 370 32.12 6.72 -5.35
C ASN A 370 33.02 7.93 -5.04
N LEU A 371 32.91 8.52 -3.84
CA LEU A 371 33.85 9.55 -3.39
C LEU A 371 35.25 8.95 -3.33
N LYS A 372 36.16 9.54 -4.09
CA LYS A 372 37.58 9.20 -3.99
C LYS A 372 38.05 9.55 -2.58
N PRO A 373 38.80 8.66 -1.90
CA PRO A 373 39.47 9.03 -0.66
C PRO A 373 40.42 10.18 -1.00
N ILE A 374 40.31 11.30 -0.27
CA ILE A 374 41.35 12.32 -0.36
C ILE A 374 42.61 11.69 0.23
N LEU A 375 43.73 11.77 -0.50
CA LEU A 375 45.06 11.62 0.10
C LEU A 375 45.06 12.39 1.42
N ALA A 376 45.38 11.71 2.52
CA ALA A 376 45.53 12.37 3.81
C ALA A 376 46.35 13.64 3.57
N LEU A 377 45.84 14.80 4.01
CA LEU A 377 46.66 16.01 4.07
C LEU A 377 47.97 15.57 4.69
N ASP A 378 49.09 15.70 3.96
CA ASP A 378 50.44 15.40 4.42
C ASP A 378 50.72 16.26 5.65
N ALA A 379 50.21 15.84 6.79
CA ALA A 379 50.72 16.25 8.07
C ALA A 379 52.08 15.56 8.15
N GLY A 380 53.12 16.32 7.76
CA GLY A 380 54.51 15.90 7.91
C GLY A 380 54.76 15.30 9.31
N PRO A 381 55.79 14.46 9.44
CA PRO A 381 55.92 13.49 10.53
C PRO A 381 55.68 14.14 11.90
N THR A 382 54.55 13.83 12.51
CA THR A 382 54.24 14.21 13.89
C THR A 382 55.18 13.44 14.79
N ARG A 383 56.25 14.11 15.25
CA ARG A 383 57.07 13.65 16.37
C ARG A 383 56.13 13.38 17.55
N GLY A 384 56.19 12.16 18.07
CA GLY A 384 55.29 11.66 19.09
C GLY A 384 55.22 12.57 20.31
N PHE A 385 54.01 12.98 20.65
CA PHE A 385 53.70 13.40 22.01
C PHE A 385 53.25 12.16 22.78
N ILE A 386 54.17 11.67 23.61
CA ILE A 386 53.86 10.75 24.70
C ILE A 386 53.11 11.58 25.74
N LEU A 387 51.85 11.24 25.99
CA LEU A 387 51.10 11.76 27.12
C LEU A 387 51.58 11.05 28.39
N LEU A 388 52.24 11.83 29.26
CA LEU A 388 52.33 11.58 30.70
C LEU A 388 51.04 12.09 31.38
#